data_AF-A0A7Z9GMH0-F1
#
_entry.id   AF-A0A7Z9GMH0-F1
#
_cell.length_a   1.000
_cell.length_b   1.000
_cell.length_c   1.000
_cell.angle_alpha   90.00
_cell.angle_beta   90.00
_cell.angle_gamma   90.00
#
_symmetry.space_group_name_H-M   'P 1'
#
loop_
_entity.id
_entity.type
_entity.pdbx_description
1 polymer ?
#
loop_
_entity_poly.entity_id
_entity_poly.type
_entity_poly.pdbx_seq_one_letter_code
_entity_poly.pdbx_strand_id
1 'polypeptide(L)' 'HRGSLAAVVYQLVGGLRSGMGYCGCASIPELQENTTFIRITPSGLRESHVHDIIITKEAPNYQMEWGL' A
#
# COMPACT_ATOMS: atom_id res chain seq x y z
N HIS A 1 18.24 4.74 -8.02
CA HIS A 1 18.52 3.46 -7.32
C HIS A 1 17.61 3.36 -6.11
N ARG A 2 16.95 2.22 -5.84
CA ARG A 2 15.90 2.08 -4.79
C ARG A 2 16.42 1.58 -3.42
N GLY A 3 17.71 1.77 -3.12
CA GLY A 3 18.34 1.25 -1.90
C GLY A 3 18.69 -0.25 -1.97
N SER A 4 18.96 -0.86 -0.82
CA SER A 4 19.25 -2.29 -0.74
C SER A 4 17.99 -3.14 -0.93
N LEU A 5 18.16 -4.35 -1.49
CA LEU A 5 17.06 -5.30 -1.63
C LEU A 5 16.36 -5.57 -0.29
N ALA A 6 17.15 -5.70 0.79
CA ALA A 6 16.62 -5.92 2.13
C ALA A 6 15.68 -4.80 2.59
N ALA A 7 16.00 -3.53 2.31
CA ALA A 7 15.16 -2.39 2.67
C ALA A 7 13.82 -2.41 1.91
N VAL A 8 13.84 -2.77 0.63
CA VAL A 8 12.61 -2.90 -0.18
C VAL A 8 11.74 -4.04 0.33
N VAL A 9 12.32 -5.23 0.57
CA VAL A 9 11.58 -6.39 1.08
C VAL A 9 10.95 -6.10 2.44
N TYR A 10 11.65 -5.36 3.32
CA TYR A 10 11.10 -4.95 4.61
C TYR A 10 9.81 -4.13 4.45
N GLN A 11 9.78 -3.15 3.55
CA GLN A 11 8.59 -2.33 3.30
C GLN A 11 7.45 -3.16 2.69
N LEU A 12 7.75 -4.06 1.75
CA LEU A 12 6.76 -4.93 1.12
C LEU A 12 6.10 -5.88 2.13
N VAL A 13 6.91 -6.55 2.97
CA VAL A 13 6.40 -7.46 4.00
C VAL A 13 5.64 -6.68 5.08
N GLY A 14 6.12 -5.49 5.47
CA GLY A 14 5.43 -4.61 6.40
C GLY A 14 4.04 -4.20 5.89
N GLY A 15 3.94 -3.77 4.63
CA GLY A 15 2.68 -3.43 3.98
C GLY A 15 1.71 -4.61 3.91
N LEU A 16 2.19 -5.80 3.51
CA LEU A 16 1.39 -7.02 3.47
C LEU A 16 0.80 -7.35 4.87
N ARG A 17 1.64 -7.34 5.91
CA ARG A 17 1.19 -7.62 7.29
C ARG A 17 0.20 -6.59 7.80
N SER A 18 0.39 -5.31 7.47
CA SER A 18 -0.59 -4.26 7.80
C SER A 18 -1.94 -4.54 7.15
N GLY A 19 -1.96 -4.90 5.86
CA GLY A 19 -3.18 -5.26 5.14
C GLY A 19 -3.87 -6.50 5.74
N MET A 20 -3.10 -7.56 6.01
CA MET A 20 -3.59 -8.75 6.70
C MET A 20 -4.20 -8.42 8.07
N GLY A 21 -3.61 -7.49 8.82
CA GLY A 21 -4.16 -6.99 10.09
C GLY A 21 -5.51 -6.30 9.93
N TYR A 22 -5.67 -5.41 8.94
CA TYR A 22 -6.96 -4.77 8.64
C TYR A 22 -8.04 -5.78 8.23
N CYS A 23 -7.66 -6.85 7.56
CA CYS A 23 -8.56 -7.91 7.13
C CYS A 23 -8.79 -9.01 8.19
N GLY A 24 -8.08 -8.97 9.33
CA GLY A 24 -8.16 -10.00 10.37
C GLY A 24 -7.64 -11.37 9.94
N CYS A 25 -6.70 -11.43 9.00
CA CYS A 25 -6.17 -12.68 8.46
C CYS A 25 -4.80 -13.01 9.06
N ALA A 26 -4.64 -14.19 9.64
CA ALA A 26 -3.38 -14.65 10.24
C ALA A 26 -2.43 -15.28 9.21
N SER A 27 -2.95 -15.66 8.04
CA SER A 27 -2.20 -16.35 6.98
C SER A 27 -2.52 -15.82 5.58
N ILE A 28 -1.64 -16.10 4.61
CA ILE A 28 -1.86 -15.74 3.19
C ILE A 28 -3.11 -16.44 2.62
N PRO A 29 -3.33 -17.75 2.86
CA PRO A 29 -4.57 -18.40 2.42
C PRO A 29 -5.83 -17.73 2.98
N GLU A 30 -5.85 -17.39 4.28
CA GLU A 30 -6.98 -16.65 4.86
C GLU A 30 -7.20 -15.31 4.19
N LEU A 31 -6.13 -14.57 3.86
CA LEU A 31 -6.25 -13.31 3.13
C LEU A 31 -6.87 -13.52 1.75
N GLN A 32 -6.48 -14.58 1.05
CA GLN A 32 -6.98 -14.90 -0.29
C GLN A 32 -8.45 -15.37 -0.28
N GLU A 33 -8.87 -16.08 0.76
CA GLU A 33 -10.19 -16.71 0.85
C GLU A 33 -11.25 -15.83 1.53
N ASN A 34 -10.85 -15.03 2.53
CA ASN A 34 -11.79 -14.36 3.43
C ASN A 34 -11.96 -12.85 3.17
N THR A 35 -11.18 -12.26 2.25
CA THR A 35 -11.25 -10.81 1.99
C THR A 35 -12.19 -10.46 0.85
N THR A 36 -12.76 -9.26 0.93
CA THR A 36 -13.67 -8.73 -0.08
C THR A 36 -13.07 -7.48 -0.70
N PHE A 37 -13.01 -7.46 -2.03
CA PHE A 37 -12.68 -6.26 -2.78
C PHE A 37 -13.93 -5.49 -3.14
N ILE A 38 -13.82 -4.15 -3.10
CA ILE A 38 -14.83 -3.24 -3.64
C ILE A 38 -14.24 -2.49 -4.83
N ARG A 39 -15.10 -2.14 -5.78
CA ARG A 39 -14.71 -1.29 -6.91
C ARG A 39 -14.75 0.17 -6.48
N ILE A 40 -13.67 0.90 -6.71
CA ILE A 40 -13.60 2.35 -6.48
C ILE A 40 -13.74 3.13 -7.79
N THR A 41 -14.11 4.41 -7.68
CA THR A 41 -14.17 5.35 -8.79
C THR A 41 -12.80 6.01 -9.02
N PRO A 42 -12.57 6.68 -10.17
CA PRO A 42 -11.36 7.48 -10.37
C PRO A 42 -11.17 8.57 -9.31
N SER A 43 -12.26 9.19 -8.84
CA SER A 43 -12.21 10.16 -7.74
C SER A 43 -11.79 9.50 -6.43
N GLY A 44 -12.33 8.31 -6.13
CA GLY A 44 -11.91 7.53 -4.95
C GLY A 44 -10.44 7.09 -5.00
N LEU A 45 -9.90 6.86 -6.21
CA LEU A 45 -8.48 6.61 -6.39
C LEU A 45 -7.63 7.85 -6.03
N ARG A 46 -8.02 9.03 -6.50
CA ARG A 46 -7.35 10.30 -6.13
C ARG A 46 -7.43 10.56 -4.63
N GLU A 47 -8.57 10.29 -4.02
CA GLU A 47 -8.78 10.40 -2.57
C GLU A 47 -7.90 9.43 -1.77
N SER A 48 -7.71 8.20 -2.27
CA SER A 48 -6.89 7.18 -1.60
C SER A 48 -5.39 7.52 -1.59
N HIS A 49 -4.94 8.32 -2.55
CA HIS A 49 -3.58 8.85 -2.58
C HIS A 49 -3.45 10.08 -1.68
N VAL A 50 -2.22 10.37 -1.24
CA VAL A 50 -1.91 11.64 -0.57
C VAL A 50 -2.26 12.78 -1.52
N HIS A 51 -3.20 13.64 -1.10
CA HIS A 51 -3.71 14.77 -1.89
C HIS A 51 -3.70 16.05 -1.04
N ASP A 52 -3.74 17.20 -1.72
CA ASP A 52 -3.84 18.57 -1.16
C ASP A 52 -2.75 18.97 -0.14
N ILE A 53 -1.57 18.36 -0.22
CA ILE A 53 -0.41 18.70 0.61
C ILE A 53 0.90 18.69 -0.20
N ILE A 54 1.89 19.44 0.27
CA ILE A 54 3.25 19.39 -0.24
C ILE A 54 4.03 18.36 0.56
N ILE A 55 4.52 17.31 -0.12
CA ILE A 55 5.39 16.30 0.50
C ILE A 55 6.77 16.93 0.70
N THR A 56 7.11 17.25 1.94
CA THR A 56 8.41 17.86 2.30
C THR A 56 9.50 16.83 2.58
N LYS A 57 9.12 15.56 2.78
CA LYS A 57 10.03 14.44 3.00
C LYS A 57 9.45 13.17 2.37
N GLU A 58 10.28 12.48 1.60
CA GLU A 58 9.88 11.21 0.98
C GLU A 58 9.71 10.10 2.04
N ALA A 59 8.67 9.29 1.87
CA ALA A 59 8.46 8.09 2.65
C ALA A 59 9.11 6.88 1.96
N PRO A 60 9.67 5.93 2.72
CA PRO A 60 10.38 4.77 2.15
C PRO A 60 9.47 3.79 1.38
N ASN A 61 8.16 3.91 1.52
CA ASN A 61 7.13 3.02 0.96
C ASN A 61 6.07 3.74 0.12
N TYR A 62 6.22 5.03 -0.16
CA TYR A 62 5.26 5.79 -0.94
C TYR A 62 5.97 6.62 -2.00
N GLN A 63 5.65 6.35 -3.27
CA GLN A 63 6.13 7.10 -4.43
C GLN A 63 4.93 7.46 -5.28
N MET A 64 4.86 8.72 -5.73
CA MET A 64 3.85 9.16 -6.68
C MET A 64 4.34 8.77 -8.08
N GLU A 65 3.73 7.78 -8.72
CA GLU A 65 3.93 7.56 -10.15
C GLU A 65 3.06 8.55 -10.92
N TRP A 66 3.68 9.41 -11.74
CA TRP A 66 2.99 10.31 -12.66
C TRP A 66 2.37 9.50 -13.80
N GLY A 67 1.09 9.12 -13.64
CA GLY A 67 0.34 8.35 -14.64
C GLY A 67 -1.18 8.36 -14.46
N LEU A 68 -1.69 9.21 -13.57
CA LEU A 68 -3.11 9.55 -13.44
C LEU A 68 -3.27 11.07 -13.54
#